data_AF-A0A228IAY7-F1
#
_entry.id   AF-A0A228IAY7-F1
#
_cell.length_a   1.000
_cell.length_b   1.000
_cell.length_c   1.000
_cell.angle_alpha   90.00
_cell.angle_beta   90.00
_cell.angle_gamma   90.00
#
_symmetry.space_group_name_H-M   'P 1'
#
loop_
_entity.id
_entity.type
_entity.pdbx_description
1 polymer ?
#
loop_
_entity_poly.entity_id
_entity_poly.type
_entity_poly.pdbx_seq_one_letter_code
_entity_poly.pdbx_strand_id
1 'polypeptide(L)'
;MTCIQIKLADGTQWHVQYGNSGDYDFKSSQGFADHGDWKAEDGKICSKGRKIPYSCNDVRVKGDDLYLKRDNGEIIQFVESH
;
A
#
# COMPACT_ATOMS: atom_id res chain seq x y z
N MET A 1 13.23 -0.42 -4.93
CA MET A 1 12.44 0.39 -3.98
C MET A 1 11.43 1.17 -4.79
N THR A 2 10.16 0.83 -4.63
CA THR A 2 9.06 1.45 -5.39
C THR A 2 8.29 2.36 -4.45
N CYS A 3 8.14 3.62 -4.83
CA CYS A 3 7.37 4.62 -4.08
C CYS A 3 5.99 4.79 -4.71
N ILE A 4 4.96 4.57 -3.93
CA ILE A 4 3.58 4.58 -4.39
C ILE A 4 2.79 5.62 -3.61
N GLN A 5 2.09 6.48 -4.34
CA GLN A 5 1.09 7.37 -3.78
C GLN A 5 -0.29 6.78 -3.96
N ILE A 6 -1.09 6.90 -2.90
CA ILE A 6 -2.47 6.43 -2.90
C ILE A 6 -3.33 7.58 -2.41
N LYS A 7 -4.37 7.92 -3.17
CA LYS A 7 -5.37 8.90 -2.74
C LYS A 7 -6.66 8.17 -2.41
N LEU A 8 -7.06 8.23 -1.15
CA LEU A 8 -8.31 7.65 -0.67
C LEU A 8 -9.51 8.51 -1.07
N ALA A 9 -10.71 7.93 -1.01
CA ALA A 9 -11.96 8.62 -1.32
C ALA A 9 -12.24 9.82 -0.39
N ASP A 10 -11.78 9.75 0.86
CA ASP A 10 -11.88 10.83 1.85
C ASP A 10 -10.85 11.96 1.64
N GLY A 11 -10.01 11.88 0.61
CA GLY A 11 -8.96 12.85 0.27
C GLY A 11 -7.63 12.62 0.98
N THR A 12 -7.56 11.68 1.92
CA THR A 12 -6.31 11.29 2.57
C THR A 12 -5.32 10.74 1.55
N GLN A 13 -4.06 11.15 1.65
CA GLN A 13 -2.98 10.65 0.80
C GLN A 13 -2.05 9.76 1.60
N TRP A 14 -1.70 8.62 1.04
CA TRP A 14 -0.69 7.73 1.59
C TRP A 14 0.52 7.69 0.69
N HIS A 15 1.68 7.70 1.31
CA HIS A 15 2.97 7.44 0.71
C HIS A 15 3.44 6.09 1.24
N VAL A 16 3.54 5.12 0.35
CA VAL A 16 3.95 3.77 0.67
C VAL A 16 5.22 3.44 -0.10
N GLN A 17 6.24 2.92 0.58
CA GLN A 17 7.44 2.42 -0.06
C GLN A 17 7.58 0.94 0.20
N TYR A 18 7.79 0.20 -0.89
CA TYR A 18 8.06 -1.23 -0.87
C TYR A 18 9.50 -1.44 -1.34
N GLY A 19 10.38 -1.79 -0.41
CA GLY A 19 11.76 -2.11 -0.70
C GLY A 19 11.96 -3.58 -1.09
N ASN A 20 12.95 -3.83 -1.94
CA ASN A 20 13.18 -5.15 -2.53
C ASN A 20 13.65 -6.19 -1.50
N SER A 21 14.13 -5.74 -0.34
CA SER A 21 14.52 -6.56 0.81
C SER A 21 13.33 -6.99 1.68
N GLY A 22 12.11 -6.57 1.36
CA GLY A 22 10.93 -6.81 2.18
C GLY A 22 10.64 -5.70 3.20
N ASP A 23 11.35 -4.57 3.14
CA ASP A 23 11.08 -3.39 3.96
C ASP A 23 9.88 -2.58 3.46
N TYR A 24 9.06 -2.11 4.39
CA TYR A 24 7.82 -1.38 4.15
C TYR A 24 7.80 -0.08 4.95
N ASP A 25 7.63 1.06 4.27
CA ASP A 25 7.41 2.36 4.91
C ASP A 25 6.03 2.90 4.54
N PHE A 26 5.34 3.45 5.54
CA PHE A 26 4.04 4.07 5.39
C PHE A 26 4.02 5.47 6.00
N LYS A 27 3.48 6.43 5.26
CA LYS A 27 3.13 7.76 5.79
C LYS A 27 1.78 8.20 5.23
N SER A 28 0.94 8.78 6.08
CA SER A 28 -0.29 9.45 5.66
C SER A 28 -0.13 10.96 5.71
N SER A 29 -0.89 11.68 4.89
CA SER A 29 -1.02 13.13 4.93
C SER A 29 -1.61 13.65 6.24
N GLN A 30 -2.18 12.76 7.07
CA GLN A 30 -2.71 13.08 8.40
C GLN A 30 -1.65 12.95 9.51
N GLY A 31 -0.38 12.69 9.16
CA GLY A 31 0.73 12.62 10.10
C GLY A 31 0.96 11.24 10.75
N PHE A 32 0.11 10.25 10.46
CA PHE A 32 0.40 8.87 10.86
C PHE A 32 1.51 8.28 9.99
N ALA A 33 2.48 7.63 10.62
CA ALA A 33 3.60 6.97 9.96
C ALA A 33 3.93 5.65 10.66
N ASP A 34 4.33 4.66 9.86
CA ASP A 34 4.72 3.33 10.30
C ASP A 34 5.79 2.71 9.40
N HIS A 35 6.46 1.69 9.90
CA HIS A 35 7.46 0.91 9.17
C HIS A 35 7.37 -0.55 9.58
N GLY A 36 7.74 -1.48 8.70
CA GLY A 36 7.82 -2.91 9.00
C GLY A 36 8.17 -3.74 7.79
N ASP A 37 7.52 -4.90 7.68
CA ASP A 37 7.84 -5.91 6.67
C ASP A 37 6.67 -6.07 5.68
N TRP A 38 7.00 -6.36 4.42
CA TRP A 38 6.02 -6.75 3.40
C TRP A 38 6.50 -7.93 2.56
N LYS A 39 5.53 -8.56 1.90
CA LYS A 39 5.74 -9.56 0.86
C LYS A 39 4.61 -9.50 -0.17
N ALA A 40 4.92 -9.91 -1.39
CA ALA A 40 3.90 -10.23 -2.39
C ALA A 40 3.73 -11.75 -2.49
N GLU A 41 2.49 -12.24 -2.45
CA GLU A 41 2.17 -13.65 -2.61
C GLU A 41 0.80 -13.79 -3.29
N ASP A 42 0.69 -14.67 -4.29
CA ASP A 42 -0.58 -15.04 -4.96
C ASP A 42 -1.46 -13.86 -5.39
N GLY A 43 -0.85 -12.80 -5.95
CA GLY A 43 -1.58 -11.59 -6.38
C GLY A 43 -2.03 -10.68 -5.23
N LYS A 44 -1.48 -10.88 -4.03
CA LYS A 44 -1.73 -10.08 -2.83
C LYS A 44 -0.47 -9.36 -2.39
N ILE A 45 -0.66 -8.21 -1.76
CA ILE A 45 0.37 -7.53 -0.98
C ILE A 45 0.01 -7.68 0.50
N CYS A 46 0.91 -8.32 1.23
CA CYS A 46 0.79 -8.55 2.65
C CYS A 46 1.83 -7.73 3.40
N SER A 47 1.41 -6.96 4.39
CA SER A 47 2.28 -6.07 5.16
C SER A 47 1.97 -6.14 6.64
N LYS A 48 3.00 -5.98 7.47
CA LYS A 48 2.89 -5.82 8.91
C LYS A 48 3.77 -4.67 9.34
N GLY A 49 3.16 -3.62 9.86
CA GLY A 49 3.87 -2.51 10.47
C GLY A 49 4.14 -2.74 11.96
N ARG A 50 4.84 -1.80 12.59
CA ARG A 50 4.98 -1.77 14.05
C ARG A 50 3.69 -1.33 14.73
N LYS A 51 2.91 -0.48 14.07
CA LYS A 51 1.64 0.08 14.57
C LYS A 51 0.43 -0.47 13.83
N ILE A 52 0.57 -0.74 12.52
CA ILE A 52 -0.46 -1.33 11.67
C ILE A 52 -0.42 -2.85 11.82
N PRO A 53 -1.54 -3.51 12.20
CA PRO A 53 -1.64 -4.96 12.24
C PRO A 53 -1.34 -5.60 10.88
N TYR A 54 -1.10 -6.91 10.89
CA TYR A 54 -0.97 -7.67 9.64
C TYR A 54 -2.21 -7.48 8.76
N SER A 55 -2.00 -7.17 7.48
CA SER A 55 -3.05 -7.04 6.46
C SER A 55 -2.56 -7.66 5.16
N CYS A 56 -3.43 -8.38 4.45
CA CYS A 56 -3.19 -8.93 3.12
C CYS A 56 -4.28 -8.45 2.18
N ASN A 57 -3.91 -7.56 1.26
CA ASN A 57 -4.85 -6.94 0.35
C ASN A 57 -4.68 -7.53 -1.05
N ASP A 58 -5.80 -7.78 -1.73
CA ASP A 58 -5.77 -8.23 -3.12
C ASP A 58 -5.29 -7.10 -4.03
N VAL A 59 -4.43 -7.43 -4.98
CA VAL A 59 -3.94 -6.49 -5.99
C VAL A 59 -4.41 -6.92 -7.36
N ARG A 60 -4.90 -5.97 -8.14
CA ARG A 60 -5.38 -6.20 -9.51
C ARG A 60 -4.73 -5.22 -10.45
N VAL A 61 -4.27 -5.74 -11.59
CA VAL A 61 -3.80 -4.94 -12.71
C VAL A 61 -4.93 -4.81 -13.72
N LYS A 62 -5.16 -3.60 -14.25
CA LYS A 62 -6.10 -3.36 -15.34
C LYS A 62 -5.49 -2.35 -16.31
N GLY A 63 -5.05 -2.83 -17.47
CA GLY A 63 -4.20 -2.03 -18.36
C GLY A 63 -2.87 -1.75 -17.66
N ASP A 64 -2.47 -0.49 -17.62
CA ASP A 64 -1.25 -0.04 -16.94
C ASP A 64 -1.50 0.38 -15.48
N ASP A 65 -2.75 0.31 -15.02
CA ASP A 65 -3.15 0.72 -13.67
C ASP A 65 -3.11 -0.44 -12.67
N LEU A 66 -2.63 -0.14 -11.46
CA LEU A 66 -2.59 -1.06 -10.33
C LEU A 66 -3.64 -0.65 -9.29
N TYR A 67 -4.44 -1.60 -8.82
CA TYR A 67 -5.49 -1.38 -7.84
C TYR A 67 -5.32 -2.30 -6.63
N LEU A 68 -5.58 -1.78 -5.44
CA LEU A 68 -5.66 -2.52 -4.21
C LEU A 68 -7.13 -2.64 -3.79
N LYS A 69 -7.60 -3.85 -3.51
CA LYS A 69 -8.85 -4.07 -2.80
C LYS A 69 -8.56 -4.32 -1.33
N ARG A 70 -9.05 -3.44 -0.47
CA ARG A 70 -8.92 -3.52 0.99
C ARG A 70 -9.90 -4.52 1.57
N ASP A 71 -9.64 -4.96 2.80
CA ASP A 71 -10.51 -5.90 3.54
C ASP A 71 -11.94 -5.35 3.76
N ASN A 72 -12.10 -4.03 3.83
CA ASN A 72 -13.40 -3.35 3.92
C ASN A 72 -14.16 -3.27 2.57
N GLY A 73 -13.59 -3.81 1.48
CA GLY A 73 -14.17 -3.81 0.14
C GLY A 73 -13.87 -2.58 -0.71
N GLU A 74 -13.21 -1.56 -0.15
CA GLU A 74 -12.78 -0.36 -0.87
C GLU A 74 -11.71 -0.72 -1.92
N ILE A 75 -11.85 -0.17 -3.13
CA ILE A 75 -10.87 -0.30 -4.21
C ILE A 75 -10.15 1.03 -4.36
N ILE A 76 -8.83 1.02 -4.22
CA ILE A 76 -7.97 2.20 -4.33
C ILE A 76 -6.97 1.98 -5.46
N GLN A 77 -6.66 3.03 -6.21
CA GLN A 77 -5.65 2.99 -7.25
C GLN A 77 -4.30 3.37 -6.67
N PHE A 78 -3.28 2.60 -7.02
CA PHE A 78 -1.89 2.96 -6.82
C PHE A 78 -1.46 3.88 -7.96
N VAL A 79 -0.95 5.05 -7.60
CA VAL A 79 -0.37 6.01 -8.54
C VAL A 79 1.12 6.05 -8.26
N GLU A 80 1.94 5.68 -9.23
CA GLU A 80 3.39 5.82 -9.08
C GLU A 80 3.76 7.29 -8.85
N SER A 81 4.61 7.51 -7.86
CA SER A 81 5.20 8.82 -7.59
C SER A 81 6.59 8.83 -8.18
N HIS A 82 6.78 9.58 -9.27
CA HIS A 82 8.10 9.92 -9.79
C HIS A 82 8.85 10.88 -8.87
#